data_AF-A0A927Z912-F1
#
_entry.id   AF-A0A927Z912-F1
#
_cell.length_a   1.000
_cell.length_b   1.000
_cell.length_c   1.000
_cell.angle_alpha   90.00
_cell.angle_beta   90.00
_cell.angle_gamma   90.00
#
_symmetry.space_group_name_H-M   'P 1'
#
loop_
_entity.id
_entity.type
_entity.pdbx_description
1 polymer ?
#
loop_
_entity_poly.entity_id
_entity_poly.type
_entity_poly.pdbx_seq_one_letter_code
_entity_poly.pdbx_strand_id
1 'polypeptide(L)'
;MTEQHAKGAELSLEFATSVTAVPYHPGAAKYFEEKGFPVASVKEGAGTGDATSLTFTTGSETGTYYGFGGVLGQYVSGNSDISVTVVSSTGSQNNIEEIDAGNAQLGFTQSDVMSYAYNGERLFDSKVESFSVVCALYMEAVQIVTTDPAITSVADLAGKTVSIGASGSGVYFNAVDVLGTYDLSEDDIDPIYQGFSDSAESLKDGKIDAAFIVAGAPTTAITDLATSKAIYLVGFDADHINALLAESPFYSEYTIPAGTY
;
A
#
# COMPACT_ATOMS: atom_id res chain seq x y z
N MET A 1 17.07 -6.25 9.92
CA MET A 1 15.94 -5.80 9.07
C MET A 1 16.34 -5.69 7.61
N THR A 2 17.32 -4.86 7.25
CA THR A 2 17.80 -4.69 5.86
C THR A 2 18.26 -5.99 5.17
N GLU A 3 18.86 -6.91 5.92
CA GLU A 3 19.28 -8.22 5.39
C GLU A 3 18.12 -9.21 5.19
N GLN A 4 16.94 -8.94 5.77
CA GLN A 4 15.80 -9.87 5.80
C GLN A 4 14.72 -9.49 4.77
N HIS A 5 14.63 -8.21 4.40
CA HIS A 5 13.69 -7.72 3.39
C HIS A 5 14.20 -6.43 2.75
N ALA A 6 14.02 -6.26 1.44
CA ALA A 6 14.50 -5.10 0.68
C ALA A 6 14.02 -3.76 1.27
N LYS A 7 12.75 -3.69 1.70
CA LYS A 7 12.17 -2.50 2.35
C LYS A 7 12.86 -2.09 3.64
N GLY A 8 13.60 -2.99 4.29
CA GLY A 8 14.44 -2.63 5.44
C GLY A 8 15.59 -1.67 5.09
N ALA A 9 15.97 -1.56 3.82
CA ALA A 9 16.97 -0.59 3.34
C ALA A 9 16.39 0.83 3.15
N GLU A 10 15.06 0.94 3.04
CA GLU A 10 14.36 2.20 2.74
C GLU A 10 13.95 2.97 3.99
N LEU A 11 14.06 2.35 5.16
CA LEU A 11 13.71 2.98 6.44
C LEU A 11 14.61 4.19 6.71
N SER A 12 13.99 5.34 6.94
CA SER A 12 14.66 6.57 7.38
C SER A 12 13.82 7.31 8.41
N LEU A 13 14.48 8.00 9.35
CA LEU A 13 13.78 8.78 10.38
C LEU A 13 13.04 10.00 9.78
N GLU A 14 13.61 10.59 8.74
CA GLU A 14 12.98 11.69 8.00
C GLU A 14 11.69 11.24 7.34
N PHE A 15 11.72 10.14 6.57
CA PHE A 15 10.50 9.62 5.95
C PHE A 15 9.51 9.14 7.01
N ALA A 16 9.98 8.49 8.07
CA ALA A 16 9.13 7.98 9.14
C ALA A 16 8.27 9.04 9.83
N THR A 17 8.72 10.30 9.82
CA THR A 17 8.05 11.46 10.45
C THR A 17 7.30 12.35 9.46
N SER A 18 7.22 11.96 8.19
CA SER A 18 6.66 12.76 7.10
C SER A 18 5.12 12.80 7.05
N VAL A 19 4.41 11.97 7.82
CA VAL A 19 2.95 11.94 7.80
C VAL A 19 2.37 13.21 8.43
N THR A 20 1.39 13.82 7.77
CA THR A 20 0.74 15.05 8.27
C THR A 20 -0.77 14.93 8.39
N ALA A 21 -1.40 14.03 7.62
CA ALA A 21 -2.86 13.88 7.58
C ALA A 21 -3.45 13.21 8.83
N VAL A 22 -2.68 12.35 9.50
CA VAL A 22 -3.12 11.57 10.65
C VAL A 22 -2.12 11.74 11.80
N PRO A 23 -2.58 11.95 13.04
CA PRO A 23 -1.69 12.16 14.18
C PRO A 23 -0.90 10.91 14.56
N TYR A 24 0.32 11.13 15.04
CA TYR A 24 1.20 10.06 15.53
C TYR A 24 0.80 9.56 16.91
N HIS A 25 1.08 8.29 17.16
CA HIS A 25 1.01 7.69 18.48
C HIS A 25 1.97 8.42 19.44
N PRO A 26 1.59 8.73 20.70
CA PRO A 26 2.43 9.45 21.65
C PRO A 26 3.81 8.82 21.87
N GLY A 27 3.86 7.48 21.94
CA GLY A 27 5.13 6.75 22.06
C GLY A 27 6.04 6.91 20.84
N ALA A 28 5.48 6.97 19.63
CA ALA A 28 6.24 7.20 18.41
C ALA A 28 6.72 8.64 18.34
N ALA A 29 5.84 9.61 18.61
CA ALA A 29 6.18 11.03 18.66
C ALA A 29 7.35 11.31 19.61
N LYS A 30 7.29 10.75 20.83
CA LYS A 30 8.37 10.85 21.81
C LYS A 30 9.68 10.26 21.29
N TYR A 31 9.64 9.05 20.72
CA TYR A 31 10.83 8.42 20.15
C TYR A 31 11.48 9.30 19.09
N PHE A 32 10.70 9.84 18.15
CA PHE A 32 11.25 10.65 17.07
C PHE A 32 11.75 12.01 17.54
N GLU A 33 11.08 12.65 18.50
CA GLU A 33 11.55 13.87 19.14
C GLU A 33 12.92 13.67 19.81
N GLU A 34 13.11 12.58 20.56
CA GLU A 34 14.40 12.22 21.16
C GLU A 34 15.51 11.96 20.12
N LYS A 35 15.13 11.62 18.88
CA LYS A 35 16.05 11.45 17.74
C LYS A 35 16.26 12.75 16.94
N GLY A 36 15.60 13.84 17.28
CA GLY A 36 15.70 15.12 16.58
C GLY A 36 14.80 15.24 15.34
N PHE A 37 13.77 14.40 15.22
CA PHE A 37 12.80 14.40 14.12
C PHE A 37 11.39 14.63 14.69
N PRO A 38 10.98 15.86 15.01
CA PRO A 38 9.64 16.10 15.54
C PRO A 38 8.56 15.73 14.51
N VAL A 39 7.46 15.14 14.98
CA VAL A 39 6.30 14.79 14.15
C VAL A 39 5.32 15.96 14.03
N ALA A 40 4.49 15.97 12.98
CA ALA A 40 3.57 17.06 12.69
C ALA A 40 2.44 17.23 13.73
N SER A 41 1.93 16.12 14.27
CA SER A 41 0.87 16.12 15.30
C SER A 41 0.85 14.81 16.09
N VAL A 42 0.27 14.86 17.30
CA VAL A 42 0.23 13.73 18.25
C VAL A 42 -1.21 13.45 18.67
N LYS A 43 -1.58 12.16 18.73
CA LYS A 43 -2.88 11.70 19.20
C LYS A 43 -2.83 11.49 20.71
N GLU A 44 -3.06 12.56 21.46
CA GLU A 44 -3.06 12.52 22.92
C GLU A 44 -4.02 11.43 23.45
N GLY A 45 -3.56 10.67 24.44
CA GLY A 45 -4.34 9.59 25.05
C GLY A 45 -4.42 8.29 24.25
N ALA A 46 -3.72 8.15 23.12
CA ALA A 46 -3.58 6.85 22.45
C ALA A 46 -2.61 5.92 23.21
N GLY A 47 -2.84 4.60 23.11
CA GLY A 47 -1.93 3.58 23.65
C GLY A 47 -2.02 3.36 25.16
N THR A 48 -3.22 3.35 25.74
CA THR A 48 -3.44 3.12 27.18
C THR A 48 -3.46 1.64 27.58
N GLY A 49 -3.04 0.73 26.69
CA GLY A 49 -3.12 -0.72 26.91
C GLY A 49 -1.77 -1.34 27.27
N ASP A 50 -1.79 -2.35 28.14
CA ASP A 50 -0.61 -3.11 28.56
C ASP A 50 -0.45 -4.42 27.74
N ALA A 51 -0.92 -4.43 26.49
CA ALA A 51 -0.96 -5.63 25.67
C ALA A 51 0.45 -6.11 25.31
N THR A 52 0.81 -7.32 25.74
CA THR A 52 2.06 -8.01 25.37
C THR A 52 1.88 -8.96 24.19
N SER A 53 0.66 -9.05 23.64
CA SER A 53 0.35 -9.81 22.43
C SER A 53 -0.38 -8.90 21.46
N LEU A 54 0.17 -8.70 20.27
CA LEU A 54 -0.36 -7.81 19.24
C LEU A 54 -0.72 -8.61 18.00
N THR A 55 -1.91 -8.39 17.48
CA THR A 55 -2.29 -8.80 16.12
C THR A 55 -1.90 -7.69 15.15
N PHE A 56 -1.18 -8.04 14.08
CA PHE A 56 -0.70 -7.14 13.04
C PHE A 56 -1.32 -7.50 11.68
N THR A 57 -2.30 -6.72 11.25
CA THR A 57 -2.97 -6.87 9.95
C THR A 57 -2.13 -6.30 8.81
N THR A 58 -2.07 -7.02 7.69
CA THR A 58 -1.11 -6.72 6.61
C THR A 58 -1.76 -6.64 5.24
N GLY A 59 -1.65 -7.66 4.40
CA GLY A 59 -2.22 -7.68 3.06
C GLY A 59 -2.13 -9.09 2.46
N SER A 60 -2.21 -9.19 1.13
CA SER A 60 -1.99 -10.45 0.41
C SER A 60 -0.65 -11.09 0.81
N GLU A 61 -0.62 -12.41 0.94
CA GLU A 61 0.58 -13.17 1.32
C GLU A 61 1.77 -12.99 0.36
N THR A 62 1.47 -12.67 -0.90
CA THR A 62 2.45 -12.38 -1.96
C THR A 62 2.76 -10.89 -2.14
N GLY A 63 2.23 -10.05 -1.24
CA GLY A 63 2.42 -8.61 -1.22
C GLY A 63 3.48 -8.16 -0.22
N THR A 64 3.93 -6.91 -0.39
CA THR A 64 5.00 -6.31 0.42
C THR A 64 4.62 -6.19 1.89
N TYR A 65 3.34 -5.90 2.18
CA TYR A 65 2.80 -5.85 3.55
C TYR A 65 3.02 -7.16 4.30
N TYR A 66 2.64 -8.30 3.73
CA TYR A 66 2.79 -9.58 4.43
C TYR A 66 4.26 -9.95 4.64
N GLY A 67 5.07 -9.85 3.58
CA GLY A 67 6.51 -10.16 3.64
C GLY A 67 7.27 -9.28 4.64
N PHE A 68 7.08 -7.96 4.58
CA PHE A 68 7.78 -7.04 5.49
C PHE A 68 7.19 -7.03 6.89
N GLY A 69 5.87 -7.19 7.02
CA GLY A 69 5.19 -7.35 8.30
C GLY A 69 5.68 -8.56 9.07
N GLY A 70 5.91 -9.68 8.39
CA GLY A 70 6.57 -10.86 8.96
C GLY A 70 7.94 -10.56 9.56
N VAL A 71 8.77 -9.81 8.83
CA VAL A 71 10.11 -9.40 9.30
C VAL A 71 10.03 -8.47 10.52
N LEU A 72 9.11 -7.49 10.51
CA LEU A 72 8.88 -6.62 11.66
C LEU A 72 8.37 -7.40 12.88
N GLY A 73 7.37 -8.26 12.70
CA GLY A 73 6.77 -9.05 13.77
C GLY A 73 7.78 -9.99 14.42
N GLN A 74 8.62 -10.66 13.62
CA GLN A 74 9.73 -11.47 14.11
C GLN A 74 10.77 -10.63 14.86
N TYR A 75 11.13 -9.46 14.32
CA TYR A 75 12.10 -8.58 14.96
C TYR A 75 11.62 -8.09 16.34
N VAL A 76 10.37 -7.62 16.44
CA VAL A 76 9.78 -7.20 17.72
C VAL A 76 9.70 -8.37 18.70
N SER A 77 9.19 -9.52 18.26
CA SER A 77 9.04 -10.70 19.12
C SER A 77 10.36 -11.28 19.60
N GLY A 78 11.43 -11.15 18.80
CA GLY A 78 12.76 -11.63 19.18
C GLY A 78 13.57 -10.66 20.05
N ASN A 79 13.17 -9.39 20.14
CA ASN A 79 13.94 -8.33 20.81
C ASN A 79 13.16 -7.61 21.92
N SER A 80 11.98 -8.11 22.29
CA SER A 80 11.15 -7.55 23.37
C SER A 80 10.28 -8.64 24.01
N ASP A 81 9.59 -8.28 25.10
CA ASP A 81 8.59 -9.16 25.75
C ASP A 81 7.22 -9.13 25.04
N ILE A 82 7.13 -8.52 23.85
CA ILE A 82 5.90 -8.40 23.05
C ILE A 82 5.87 -9.51 22.00
N SER A 83 4.81 -10.29 21.95
CA SER A 83 4.52 -11.22 20.85
C SER A 83 3.73 -10.52 19.76
N VAL A 84 4.14 -10.68 18.50
CA VAL A 84 3.42 -10.16 17.34
C VAL A 84 2.95 -11.31 16.44
N THR A 85 1.63 -11.41 16.24
CA THR A 85 1.01 -12.33 15.29
C THR A 85 0.65 -11.57 14.03
N VAL A 86 1.33 -11.87 12.93
CA VAL A 86 1.08 -11.27 11.61
C VAL A 86 -0.05 -12.02 10.92
N VAL A 87 -1.04 -11.30 10.42
CA VAL A 87 -2.20 -11.86 9.71
C VAL A 87 -2.35 -11.21 8.34
N SER A 88 -2.69 -12.02 7.33
CA SER A 88 -3.04 -11.53 6.00
C SER A 88 -4.40 -10.83 6.03
N SER A 89 -4.61 -9.95 5.06
CA SER A 89 -5.85 -9.17 4.93
C SER A 89 -6.10 -8.79 3.47
N THR A 90 -7.24 -8.14 3.20
CA THR A 90 -7.57 -7.60 1.86
C THR A 90 -6.93 -6.24 1.57
N GLY A 91 -6.25 -5.62 2.54
CA GLY A 91 -5.51 -4.37 2.38
C GLY A 91 -5.92 -3.27 3.37
N SER A 92 -5.58 -2.04 3.01
CA SER A 92 -5.61 -0.86 3.89
C SER A 92 -6.96 -0.61 4.58
N GLN A 93 -8.09 -0.71 3.87
CA GLN A 93 -9.41 -0.47 4.49
C GLN A 93 -9.70 -1.51 5.58
N ASN A 94 -9.56 -2.80 5.24
CA ASN A 94 -9.81 -3.87 6.21
C ASN A 94 -8.86 -3.74 7.41
N ASN A 95 -7.60 -3.38 7.20
CA ASN A 95 -6.66 -3.18 8.32
C ASN A 95 -7.12 -2.09 9.29
N ILE A 96 -7.66 -0.98 8.78
CA ILE A 96 -8.22 0.09 9.61
C ILE A 96 -9.49 -0.38 10.33
N GLU A 97 -10.38 -1.09 9.64
CA GLU A 97 -11.61 -1.65 10.22
C GLU A 97 -11.34 -2.69 11.32
N GLU A 98 -10.32 -3.54 11.16
CA GLU A 98 -9.91 -4.51 12.18
C GLU A 98 -9.33 -3.82 13.43
N ILE A 99 -8.63 -2.68 13.26
CA ILE A 99 -8.16 -1.86 14.39
C ILE A 99 -9.35 -1.19 15.07
N ASP A 100 -10.28 -0.62 14.30
CA ASP A 100 -11.48 0.04 14.83
C ASP A 100 -12.38 -0.91 15.62
N ALA A 101 -12.54 -2.14 15.11
CA ALA A 101 -13.26 -3.22 15.79
C ALA A 101 -12.52 -3.76 17.03
N GLY A 102 -11.26 -3.41 17.23
CA GLY A 102 -10.43 -3.91 18.33
C GLY A 102 -9.87 -5.32 18.12
N ASN A 103 -9.99 -5.88 16.91
CA ASN A 103 -9.46 -7.20 16.55
C ASN A 103 -7.95 -7.17 16.28
N ALA A 104 -7.42 -6.01 15.90
CA ALA A 104 -5.99 -5.79 15.65
C ALA A 104 -5.43 -4.61 16.46
N GLN A 105 -4.12 -4.65 16.73
CA GLN A 105 -3.41 -3.56 17.43
C GLN A 105 -2.44 -2.82 16.51
N LEU A 106 -2.02 -3.46 15.43
CA LEU A 106 -1.17 -2.90 14.40
C LEU A 106 -1.78 -3.22 13.03
N GLY A 107 -1.56 -2.33 12.07
CA GLY A 107 -2.01 -2.52 10.70
C GLY A 107 -1.14 -1.72 9.74
N PHE A 108 -0.87 -2.26 8.56
CA PHE A 108 -0.36 -1.45 7.46
C PHE A 108 -1.50 -0.69 6.79
N THR A 109 -1.20 0.49 6.28
CA THR A 109 -2.16 1.25 5.47
C THR A 109 -1.39 2.21 4.58
N GLN A 110 -1.93 2.43 3.39
CA GLN A 110 -1.48 3.50 2.51
C GLN A 110 -1.86 4.86 3.10
N SER A 111 -1.13 5.90 2.72
CA SER A 111 -1.25 7.24 3.30
C SER A 111 -2.54 7.96 2.93
N ASP A 112 -3.00 7.73 1.71
CA ASP A 112 -4.29 8.15 1.20
C ASP A 112 -5.44 7.49 1.96
N VAL A 113 -5.40 6.16 2.14
CA VAL A 113 -6.47 5.41 2.82
C VAL A 113 -6.62 5.79 4.29
N MET A 114 -5.52 6.06 5.01
CA MET A 114 -5.63 6.56 6.38
C MET A 114 -6.24 7.97 6.44
N SER A 115 -5.99 8.81 5.43
CA SER A 115 -6.64 10.12 5.33
C SER A 115 -8.13 9.96 5.03
N TYR A 116 -8.49 9.05 4.11
CA TYR A 116 -9.89 8.76 3.78
C TYR A 116 -10.68 8.33 5.02
N ALA A 117 -10.08 7.49 5.85
CA ALA A 117 -10.66 7.04 7.12
C ALA A 117 -10.91 8.22 8.08
N TYR A 118 -9.91 9.08 8.32
CA TYR A 118 -10.04 10.22 9.23
C TYR A 118 -11.05 11.27 8.76
N ASN A 119 -11.26 11.37 7.45
CA ASN A 119 -12.21 12.30 6.85
C ASN A 119 -13.61 11.72 6.65
N GLY A 120 -13.75 10.39 6.62
CA GLY A 120 -15.01 9.72 6.30
C GLY A 120 -15.38 9.91 4.83
N GLU A 121 -14.44 9.61 3.94
CA GLU A 121 -14.58 9.77 2.49
C GLU A 121 -14.15 8.50 1.74
N ARG A 122 -14.50 8.42 0.45
CA ARG A 122 -14.14 7.34 -0.47
C ARG A 122 -14.48 5.94 0.07
N LEU A 123 -13.51 5.23 0.64
CA LEU A 123 -13.68 3.87 1.19
C LEU A 123 -14.50 3.85 2.48
N PHE A 124 -14.72 5.00 3.12
CA PHE A 124 -15.38 5.09 4.42
C PHE A 124 -16.61 6.00 4.37
N ASP A 125 -17.76 5.50 4.83
CA ASP A 125 -19.01 6.26 4.93
C ASP A 125 -19.03 7.24 6.11
N SER A 126 -18.13 7.05 7.07
CA SER A 126 -18.00 7.87 8.28
C SER A 126 -16.57 7.91 8.77
N LYS A 127 -16.23 8.92 9.56
CA LYS A 127 -14.89 9.06 10.14
C LYS A 127 -14.53 7.87 11.02
N VAL A 128 -13.32 7.33 10.83
CA VAL A 128 -12.68 6.33 11.67
C VAL A 128 -11.42 6.94 12.27
N GLU A 129 -11.49 7.34 13.53
CA GLU A 129 -10.42 8.05 14.24
C GLU A 129 -9.84 7.21 15.40
N SER A 130 -10.09 5.91 15.46
CA SER A 130 -9.66 5.02 16.55
C SER A 130 -8.17 4.64 16.52
N PHE A 131 -7.47 4.92 15.42
CA PHE A 131 -6.06 4.56 15.22
C PHE A 131 -5.12 5.79 15.21
N SER A 132 -3.81 5.57 15.22
CA SER A 132 -2.78 6.62 15.10
C SER A 132 -1.54 6.10 14.37
N VAL A 133 -0.74 6.98 13.79
CA VAL A 133 0.45 6.61 13.03
C VAL A 133 1.59 6.18 13.95
N VAL A 134 2.22 5.05 13.67
CA VAL A 134 3.50 4.68 14.30
C VAL A 134 4.66 5.28 13.52
N CYS A 135 4.73 5.00 12.22
CA CYS A 135 5.72 5.58 11.31
C CYS A 135 5.33 5.33 9.84
N ALA A 136 5.81 6.19 8.95
CA ALA A 136 5.92 5.84 7.52
C ALA A 136 7.16 4.96 7.29
N LEU A 137 7.11 4.07 6.30
CA LEU A 137 8.10 2.99 6.17
C LEU A 137 8.79 2.96 4.81
N TYR A 138 8.02 2.97 3.72
CA TYR A 138 8.53 2.98 2.36
C TYR A 138 7.46 3.54 1.41
N MET A 139 7.87 3.85 0.18
CA MET A 139 6.97 4.25 -0.89
C MET A 139 6.30 3.05 -1.55
N GLU A 140 5.00 3.15 -1.79
CA GLU A 140 4.25 2.19 -2.59
C GLU A 140 4.08 2.76 -4.00
N ALA A 141 4.66 2.09 -4.99
CA ALA A 141 4.58 2.52 -6.37
C ALA A 141 3.26 2.06 -6.99
N VAL A 142 2.58 2.94 -7.72
CA VAL A 142 1.47 2.55 -8.59
C VAL A 142 2.04 1.89 -9.84
N GLN A 143 1.70 0.63 -10.06
CA GLN A 143 2.22 -0.19 -11.14
C GLN A 143 1.05 -0.72 -11.96
N ILE A 144 1.17 -0.66 -13.27
CA ILE A 144 0.27 -1.38 -14.18
C ILE A 144 1.11 -2.44 -14.87
N VAL A 145 0.87 -3.70 -14.51
CA VAL A 145 1.62 -4.85 -15.00
C VAL A 145 0.84 -5.54 -16.09
N THR A 146 1.50 -5.86 -17.21
CA THR A 146 0.93 -6.62 -18.32
C THR A 146 1.92 -7.66 -18.83
N THR A 147 1.41 -8.67 -19.55
CA THR A 147 2.22 -9.61 -20.33
C THR A 147 2.16 -9.34 -21.84
N ASP A 148 1.39 -8.33 -22.26
CA ASP A 148 1.27 -7.90 -23.66
C ASP A 148 2.17 -6.69 -23.93
N PRO A 149 3.23 -6.83 -24.76
CA PRO A 149 4.10 -5.70 -25.10
C PRO A 149 3.41 -4.60 -25.91
N ALA A 150 2.19 -4.82 -26.42
CA ALA A 150 1.43 -3.82 -27.14
C ALA A 150 0.72 -2.83 -26.20
N ILE A 151 0.55 -3.16 -24.91
CA ILE A 151 -0.03 -2.26 -23.91
C ILE A 151 1.12 -1.45 -23.31
N THR A 152 1.25 -0.19 -23.74
CA THR A 152 2.40 0.66 -23.41
C THR A 152 2.03 1.95 -22.70
N SER A 153 0.76 2.36 -22.80
CA SER A 153 0.17 3.52 -22.14
C SER A 153 -1.13 3.15 -21.41
N VAL A 154 -1.56 3.98 -20.48
CA VAL A 154 -2.86 3.80 -19.78
C VAL A 154 -4.03 3.87 -20.77
N ALA A 155 -3.93 4.68 -21.83
CA ALA A 155 -4.93 4.76 -22.89
C ALA A 155 -5.16 3.41 -23.61
N ASP A 156 -4.16 2.53 -23.66
CA ASP A 156 -4.26 1.20 -24.28
C ASP A 156 -5.14 0.23 -23.45
N LEU A 157 -5.53 0.62 -22.23
CA LEU A 157 -6.42 -0.17 -21.37
C LEU A 157 -7.88 -0.10 -21.81
N ALA A 158 -8.26 0.85 -22.67
CA ALA A 158 -9.64 0.95 -23.15
C ALA A 158 -10.12 -0.35 -23.82
N GLY A 159 -11.24 -0.89 -23.34
CA GLY A 159 -11.83 -2.15 -23.78
C GLY A 159 -11.03 -3.40 -23.39
N LYS A 160 -10.07 -3.28 -22.47
CA LYS A 160 -9.28 -4.40 -21.95
C LYS A 160 -9.86 -4.94 -20.65
N THR A 161 -9.58 -6.21 -20.36
CA THR A 161 -9.88 -6.78 -19.05
C THR A 161 -8.78 -6.43 -18.06
N VAL A 162 -9.09 -5.58 -17.08
CA VAL A 162 -8.08 -4.98 -16.18
C VAL A 162 -8.41 -5.31 -14.73
N SER A 163 -7.42 -5.86 -14.01
CA SER A 163 -7.52 -5.98 -12.56
C SER A 163 -7.26 -4.62 -11.90
N ILE A 164 -8.24 -4.10 -11.16
CA ILE A 164 -8.16 -2.80 -10.49
C ILE A 164 -8.08 -2.93 -8.96
N GLY A 165 -7.60 -4.08 -8.48
CA GLY A 165 -7.44 -4.37 -7.06
C GLY A 165 -8.68 -4.96 -6.40
N ALA A 166 -8.48 -5.67 -5.29
CA ALA A 166 -9.57 -6.26 -4.52
C ALA A 166 -10.46 -5.19 -3.88
N SER A 167 -11.74 -5.51 -3.66
CA SER A 167 -12.63 -4.66 -2.88
C SER A 167 -12.03 -4.36 -1.50
N GLY A 168 -11.99 -3.09 -1.11
CA GLY A 168 -11.37 -2.61 0.13
C GLY A 168 -9.84 -2.46 0.11
N SER A 169 -9.20 -2.75 -1.02
CA SER A 169 -7.80 -2.36 -1.24
C SER A 169 -7.73 -0.89 -1.65
N GLY A 170 -6.74 -0.13 -1.16
CA GLY A 170 -6.53 1.23 -1.66
C GLY A 170 -6.06 1.28 -3.12
N VAL A 171 -5.60 0.15 -3.68
CA VAL A 171 -5.32 -0.02 -5.11
C VAL A 171 -6.50 0.42 -5.98
N TYR A 172 -7.74 0.18 -5.55
CA TYR A 172 -8.93 0.52 -6.33
C TYR A 172 -9.01 2.02 -6.62
N PHE A 173 -8.92 2.86 -5.59
CA PHE A 173 -8.96 4.30 -5.80
C PHE A 173 -7.71 4.81 -6.51
N ASN A 174 -6.56 4.15 -6.33
CA ASN A 174 -5.39 4.51 -7.12
C ASN A 174 -5.57 4.19 -8.61
N ALA A 175 -6.25 3.09 -8.95
CA ALA A 175 -6.59 2.76 -10.33
C ALA A 175 -7.61 3.75 -10.91
N VAL A 176 -8.65 4.10 -10.15
CA VAL A 176 -9.66 5.10 -10.54
C VAL A 176 -9.02 6.46 -10.80
N ASP A 177 -8.18 6.95 -9.88
CA ASP A 177 -7.50 8.24 -10.03
C ASP A 177 -6.60 8.23 -11.29
N VAL A 178 -5.82 7.17 -11.50
CA VAL A 178 -4.98 7.04 -12.69
C VAL A 178 -5.81 6.98 -13.98
N LEU A 179 -6.82 6.13 -14.06
CA LEU A 179 -7.69 6.03 -15.24
C LEU A 179 -8.34 7.38 -15.56
N GLY A 180 -8.83 8.08 -14.53
CA GLY A 180 -9.48 9.38 -14.65
C GLY A 180 -8.59 10.45 -15.30
N THR A 181 -7.28 10.45 -15.00
CA THR A 181 -6.35 11.40 -15.65
C THR A 181 -6.26 11.18 -17.16
N TYR A 182 -6.48 9.95 -17.63
CA TYR A 182 -6.48 9.55 -19.04
C TYR A 182 -7.86 9.58 -19.70
N ASP A 183 -8.84 10.26 -19.08
CA ASP A 183 -10.24 10.30 -19.52
C ASP A 183 -10.89 8.90 -19.63
N LEU A 184 -10.40 7.92 -18.84
CA LEU A 184 -10.96 6.58 -18.73
C LEU A 184 -11.69 6.38 -17.40
N SER A 185 -12.68 5.51 -17.42
CA SER A 185 -13.42 5.06 -16.25
C SER A 185 -13.57 3.53 -16.24
N GLU A 186 -14.21 3.00 -15.20
CA GLU A 186 -14.56 1.58 -15.16
C GLU A 186 -15.47 1.15 -16.32
N ASP A 187 -16.27 2.07 -16.88
CA ASP A 187 -17.15 1.80 -18.03
C ASP A 187 -16.36 1.66 -19.35
N ASP A 188 -15.11 2.13 -19.38
CA ASP A 188 -14.23 2.07 -20.54
C ASP A 188 -13.32 0.83 -20.54
N ILE A 189 -13.41 -0.03 -19.51
CA ILE A 189 -12.67 -1.28 -19.34
C ILE A 189 -13.62 -2.44 -18.97
N ASP A 190 -13.11 -3.67 -18.95
CA ASP A 190 -13.78 -4.81 -18.32
C ASP A 190 -13.13 -5.04 -16.94
N PRO A 191 -13.61 -4.41 -15.85
CA PRO A 191 -12.91 -4.42 -14.56
C PRO A 191 -13.01 -5.78 -13.85
N ILE A 192 -11.90 -6.20 -13.26
CA ILE A 192 -11.82 -7.37 -12.36
C ILE A 192 -11.30 -6.91 -10.99
N TYR A 193 -11.95 -7.36 -9.92
CA TYR A 193 -11.60 -6.97 -8.55
C TYR A 193 -10.92 -8.13 -7.83
N GLN A 194 -9.59 -8.15 -7.82
CA GLN A 194 -8.82 -9.26 -7.25
C GLN A 194 -7.48 -8.82 -6.65
N GLY A 195 -6.93 -9.66 -5.76
CA GLY A 195 -5.66 -9.42 -5.08
C GLY A 195 -4.44 -9.66 -5.99
N PHE A 196 -3.25 -9.50 -5.43
CA PHE A 196 -2.00 -9.58 -6.20
C PHE A 196 -1.73 -10.99 -6.73
N SER A 197 -1.93 -12.03 -5.92
CA SER A 197 -1.76 -13.42 -6.34
C SER A 197 -2.69 -13.79 -7.50
N ASP A 198 -3.97 -13.47 -7.35
CA ASP A 198 -5.00 -13.79 -8.34
C ASP A 198 -4.80 -12.99 -9.64
N SER A 199 -4.37 -11.73 -9.52
CA SER A 199 -3.99 -10.90 -10.67
C SER A 199 -2.81 -11.50 -11.43
N ALA A 200 -1.75 -11.91 -10.72
CA ALA A 200 -0.57 -12.52 -11.33
C ALA A 200 -0.90 -13.83 -12.05
N GLU A 201 -1.71 -14.72 -11.43
CA GLU A 201 -2.13 -15.96 -12.08
C GLU A 201 -3.09 -15.69 -13.27
N SER A 202 -3.98 -14.70 -13.15
CA SER A 202 -4.86 -14.31 -14.26
C SER A 202 -4.10 -13.74 -15.45
N LEU A 203 -3.05 -12.93 -15.22
CA LEU A 203 -2.13 -12.47 -16.27
C LEU A 203 -1.41 -13.63 -16.94
N LYS A 204 -0.90 -14.57 -16.14
CA LYS A 204 -0.19 -15.77 -16.62
C LYS A 204 -1.08 -16.65 -17.50
N ASP A 205 -2.35 -16.79 -17.12
CA ASP A 205 -3.37 -17.56 -17.83
C ASP A 205 -3.98 -16.80 -19.03
N GLY A 206 -3.70 -15.50 -19.20
CA GLY A 206 -4.30 -14.66 -20.23
C GLY A 206 -5.80 -14.39 -20.00
N LYS A 207 -6.25 -14.41 -18.74
CA LYS A 207 -7.62 -14.08 -18.33
C LYS A 207 -7.85 -12.58 -18.16
N ILE A 208 -6.77 -11.84 -17.91
CA ILE A 208 -6.76 -10.37 -17.86
C ILE A 208 -5.59 -9.86 -18.70
N ASP A 209 -5.73 -8.64 -19.22
CA ASP A 209 -4.73 -7.97 -20.05
C ASP A 209 -3.73 -7.17 -19.22
N ALA A 210 -4.18 -6.55 -18.13
CA ALA A 210 -3.35 -5.75 -17.24
C ALA A 210 -3.83 -5.82 -15.78
N ALA A 211 -2.94 -5.51 -14.85
CA ALA A 211 -3.27 -5.43 -13.43
C ALA A 211 -2.63 -4.23 -12.76
N PHE A 212 -3.43 -3.46 -12.02
CA PHE A 212 -2.95 -2.48 -11.07
C PHE A 212 -2.39 -3.19 -9.82
N ILE A 213 -1.15 -2.85 -9.47
CA ILE A 213 -0.46 -3.30 -8.26
C ILE A 213 0.12 -2.04 -7.60
N VAL A 214 -0.38 -1.70 -6.41
CA VAL A 214 0.18 -0.60 -5.61
C VAL A 214 0.85 -1.20 -4.39
N ALA A 215 2.18 -1.16 -4.40
CA ALA A 215 3.00 -1.81 -3.39
C ALA A 215 4.44 -1.32 -3.46
N GLY A 216 5.23 -1.57 -2.41
CA GLY A 216 6.67 -1.40 -2.47
C GLY A 216 7.30 -2.43 -3.41
N ALA A 217 7.76 -2.00 -4.59
CA ALA A 217 8.40 -2.86 -5.59
C ALA A 217 9.80 -3.33 -5.13
N PRO A 218 10.25 -4.54 -5.52
CA PRO A 218 9.47 -5.58 -6.19
C PRO A 218 8.49 -6.28 -5.24
N THR A 219 7.46 -6.90 -5.81
CA THR A 219 6.50 -7.75 -5.09
C THR A 219 6.71 -9.21 -5.47
N THR A 220 6.52 -10.13 -4.51
CA THR A 220 6.66 -11.58 -4.75
C THR A 220 5.76 -12.06 -5.88
N ALA A 221 4.50 -11.62 -5.91
CA ALA A 221 3.56 -11.99 -6.98
C ALA A 221 4.08 -11.69 -8.39
N ILE A 222 4.69 -10.50 -8.60
CA ILE A 222 5.13 -10.07 -9.92
C ILE A 222 6.51 -10.64 -10.26
N THR A 223 7.40 -10.80 -9.27
CA THR A 223 8.66 -11.53 -9.45
C THR A 223 8.41 -12.98 -9.86
N ASP A 224 7.44 -13.66 -9.22
CA ASP A 224 7.09 -15.04 -9.56
C ASP A 224 6.49 -15.13 -10.98
N LEU A 225 5.60 -14.19 -11.36
CA LEU A 225 5.09 -14.10 -12.72
C LEU A 225 6.22 -13.93 -13.75
N ALA A 226 7.20 -13.08 -13.46
CA ALA A 226 8.34 -12.81 -14.34
C ALA A 226 9.23 -14.06 -14.59
N THR A 227 9.18 -15.07 -13.71
CA THR A 227 9.88 -16.35 -13.96
C THR A 227 9.23 -17.18 -15.07
N SER A 228 7.96 -16.95 -15.35
CA SER A 228 7.13 -17.77 -16.25
C SER A 228 6.68 -17.03 -17.52
N LYS A 229 6.62 -15.69 -17.48
CA LYS A 229 6.19 -14.83 -18.59
C LYS A 229 7.08 -13.61 -18.67
N ALA A 230 7.26 -13.08 -19.89
CA ALA A 230 7.73 -11.71 -20.03
C ALA A 230 6.67 -10.77 -19.46
N ILE A 231 7.10 -9.82 -18.63
CA ILE A 231 6.23 -8.79 -18.06
C ILE A 231 6.69 -7.41 -18.52
N TYR A 232 5.74 -6.49 -18.56
CA TYR A 232 5.95 -5.09 -18.89
C TYR A 232 5.25 -4.23 -17.85
N LEU A 233 5.89 -3.11 -17.50
CA LEU A 233 5.26 -2.04 -16.73
C LEU A 233 4.80 -0.98 -17.72
N VAL A 234 3.49 -0.68 -17.70
CA VAL A 234 2.91 0.40 -18.50
C VAL A 234 3.37 1.73 -17.91
N GLY A 235 3.92 2.60 -18.76
CA GLY A 235 4.49 3.88 -18.34
C GLY A 235 3.42 4.96 -18.20
N PHE A 236 3.71 5.93 -17.34
CA PHE A 236 2.97 7.18 -17.24
C PHE A 236 3.77 8.29 -17.90
N ASP A 237 3.12 9.09 -18.75
CA ASP A 237 3.74 10.29 -19.30
C ASP A 237 3.66 11.47 -18.33
N ALA A 238 4.51 12.48 -18.55
CA ALA A 238 4.67 13.60 -17.64
C ALA A 238 3.40 14.43 -17.46
N ASP A 239 2.56 14.56 -18.50
CA ASP A 239 1.37 15.40 -18.43
C ASP A 239 0.33 14.78 -17.48
N HIS A 240 0.13 13.47 -17.57
CA HIS A 240 -0.79 12.73 -16.70
C HIS A 240 -0.25 12.57 -15.26
N ILE A 241 1.06 12.40 -15.09
CA ILE A 241 1.68 12.46 -13.76
C ILE A 241 1.41 13.83 -13.11
N ASN A 242 1.63 14.92 -13.85
CA ASN A 242 1.40 16.27 -13.34
C ASN A 242 -0.08 16.51 -13.00
N ALA A 243 -1.01 15.98 -13.80
CA ALA A 243 -2.44 16.03 -13.50
C ALA A 243 -2.76 15.30 -12.19
N LEU A 244 -2.27 14.06 -12.04
CA LEU A 244 -2.48 13.26 -10.82
C LEU A 244 -1.95 13.95 -9.56
N LEU A 245 -0.75 14.53 -9.64
CA LEU A 245 -0.12 15.27 -8.54
C LEU A 245 -0.87 16.57 -8.19
N ALA A 246 -1.54 17.20 -9.16
CA ALA A 246 -2.32 18.40 -8.93
C ALA A 246 -3.68 18.10 -8.27
N GLU A 247 -4.26 16.92 -8.53
CA GLU A 247 -5.57 16.52 -8.02
C GLU A 247 -5.50 15.89 -6.62
N SER A 248 -4.40 15.21 -6.29
CA SER A 248 -4.30 14.46 -5.04
C SER A 248 -2.96 14.69 -4.33
N PRO A 249 -2.98 15.18 -3.08
CA PRO A 249 -1.77 15.46 -2.30
C PRO A 249 -1.07 14.18 -1.80
N PHE A 250 -1.63 13.01 -2.06
CA PHE A 250 -1.10 11.73 -1.58
C PHE A 250 -0.08 11.11 -2.54
N TYR A 251 -0.01 11.60 -3.78
CA TYR A 251 0.93 11.11 -4.78
C TYR A 251 2.26 11.86 -4.74
N SER A 252 3.30 11.18 -5.16
CA SER A 252 4.62 11.73 -5.39
C SER A 252 5.24 11.01 -6.57
N GLU A 253 6.06 11.72 -7.35
CA GLU A 253 6.76 11.10 -8.47
C GLU A 253 7.73 10.03 -7.96
N TYR A 254 7.67 8.85 -8.58
CA TYR A 254 8.55 7.73 -8.27
C TYR A 254 8.90 6.95 -9.52
N THR A 255 10.19 6.69 -9.72
CA THR A 255 10.68 5.87 -10.82
C THR A 255 11.09 4.51 -10.30
N ILE A 256 10.42 3.45 -10.76
CA ILE A 256 10.87 2.07 -10.52
C ILE A 256 12.16 1.84 -11.30
N PRO A 257 13.29 1.51 -10.64
CA PRO A 257 14.55 1.30 -11.33
C PRO A 257 14.47 0.16 -12.36
N ALA A 258 15.15 0.31 -13.49
CA ALA A 258 15.29 -0.76 -14.46
C ALA A 258 15.95 -2.00 -13.81
N GLY A 259 15.42 -3.20 -14.10
CA GLY A 259 15.89 -4.46 -13.51
C GLY A 259 15.34 -4.74 -12.11
N THR A 260 14.30 -4.02 -11.67
CA THR A 260 13.58 -4.33 -10.42
C THR A 260 12.89 -5.70 -10.46
N TYR A 261 12.35 -6.07 -11.63
CA TYR A 261 11.73 -7.36 -11.91
C TYR A 261 12.54 -8.15 -12.93
#